data_AF-A0AAR2M0C2-F1
#
_entry.id   AF-A0AAR2M0C2-F1
#
_cell.length_a   1.000
_cell.length_b   1.000
_cell.length_c   1.000
_cell.angle_alpha   90.00
_cell.angle_beta   90.00
_cell.angle_gamma   90.00
#
_symmetry.space_group_name_H-M   'P 1'
#
loop_
_entity.id
_entity.type
_entity.pdbx_description
1 polymer ?
#
loop_
_entity_poly.entity_id
_entity_poly.type
_entity_poly.pdbx_seq_one_letter_code
_entity_poly.pdbx_strand_id
1 'polypeptide(L)'
;EATLYTYAENWRAYKAQIAAQYSGARLKVASSPPAFTFGQTNRSPAFLSNFPLGKVPAYQGDDGFCLFESNAIAHYLSNDALRGSTPQTSAQVLQWVSFADSEVIPPASAWVFPTLGIMQFNKQYRFPEELAMTFMSCNLITGMFQRLDKLRKNAFASVILFGTNNNSSISGIWVFRGQDLAFNLSEDWQIDYESYSWRKLDVDSEECKTMVKEYFAWEGEFKHVGKPFNQGKIFK
;
A
#
# COMPACT_ATOMS: atom_id res chain seq x y z
N GLU A 1 3.53 5.55 -32.29
CA GLU A 1 4.32 4.88 -31.22
C GLU A 1 3.59 5.05 -29.91
N ALA A 2 3.25 3.95 -29.25
CA ALA A 2 2.49 3.98 -28.02
C ALA A 2 3.36 4.43 -26.83
N THR A 3 2.76 5.11 -25.87
CA THR A 3 3.43 5.66 -24.69
C THR A 3 2.93 5.03 -23.40
N LEU A 4 3.85 4.58 -22.55
CA LEU A 4 3.61 4.13 -21.18
C LEU A 4 4.08 5.19 -20.18
N TYR A 5 3.15 5.82 -19.48
CA TYR A 5 3.45 6.79 -18.42
C TYR A 5 3.65 6.06 -17.08
N THR A 6 4.77 6.31 -16.41
CA THR A 6 5.10 5.71 -15.10
C THR A 6 6.19 6.51 -14.39
N TYR A 7 6.43 6.28 -13.11
CA TYR A 7 7.70 6.68 -12.46
C TYR A 7 8.76 5.58 -12.66
N ALA A 8 10.04 5.94 -12.46
CA ALA A 8 11.18 5.01 -12.53
C ALA A 8 11.06 3.89 -11.48
N GLU A 9 11.63 2.71 -11.75
CA GLU A 9 11.61 1.55 -10.84
C GLU A 9 10.21 1.07 -10.40
N ASN A 10 9.19 1.32 -11.23
CA ASN A 10 7.84 0.83 -10.96
C ASN A 10 7.66 -0.62 -11.41
N TRP A 11 7.69 -1.56 -10.47
CA TRP A 11 7.45 -2.99 -10.72
C TRP A 11 6.12 -3.27 -11.45
N ARG A 12 5.10 -2.42 -11.27
CA ARG A 12 3.82 -2.56 -11.99
C ARG A 12 3.97 -2.26 -13.48
N ALA A 13 4.83 -1.31 -13.83
CA ALA A 13 5.13 -0.95 -15.22
C ALA A 13 6.04 -1.98 -15.89
N TYR A 14 6.91 -2.64 -15.12
CA TYR A 14 7.77 -3.72 -15.62
C TYR A 14 6.98 -4.87 -16.25
N LYS A 15 5.81 -5.21 -15.70
CA LYS A 15 4.91 -6.21 -16.33
C LYS A 15 4.61 -5.89 -17.79
N ALA A 16 4.23 -4.63 -18.06
CA ALA A 16 3.91 -4.15 -19.41
C ALA A 16 5.16 -4.06 -20.32
N GLN A 17 6.28 -3.59 -19.78
CA GLN A 17 7.53 -3.48 -20.54
C GLN A 17 8.05 -4.86 -20.94
N ILE A 18 8.04 -5.83 -20.02
CA ILE A 18 8.44 -7.21 -20.30
C ILE A 18 7.51 -7.82 -21.34
N ALA A 19 6.19 -7.70 -21.18
CA ALA A 19 5.23 -8.20 -22.16
C ALA A 19 5.47 -7.63 -23.57
N ALA A 20 5.74 -6.33 -23.67
CA ALA A 20 6.04 -5.66 -24.93
C ALA A 20 7.34 -6.17 -25.60
N GLN A 21 8.38 -6.47 -24.81
CA GLN A 21 9.64 -7.03 -25.34
C GLN A 21 9.41 -8.41 -26.00
N TYR A 22 8.60 -9.27 -25.37
CA TYR A 22 8.30 -10.60 -25.90
C TYR A 22 7.31 -10.59 -27.08
N SER A 23 6.38 -9.64 -27.12
CA SER A 23 5.44 -9.51 -28.24
C SER A 23 6.02 -8.74 -29.42
N GLY A 24 7.12 -8.01 -29.23
CA GLY A 24 7.69 -7.09 -30.23
C GLY A 24 6.94 -5.76 -30.33
N ALA A 25 6.04 -5.45 -29.39
CA ALA A 25 5.32 -4.19 -29.37
C ALA A 25 6.27 -3.01 -29.10
N ARG A 26 6.19 -1.96 -29.93
CA ARG A 26 6.99 -0.73 -29.74
C ARG A 26 6.36 0.13 -28.67
N LEU A 27 7.02 0.22 -27.51
CA LEU A 27 6.53 0.92 -26.34
C LEU A 27 7.56 1.96 -25.86
N LYS A 28 7.18 3.23 -25.93
CA LYS A 28 7.96 4.34 -25.36
C LYS A 28 7.61 4.51 -23.89
N VAL A 29 8.60 4.49 -23.01
CA VAL A 29 8.40 4.72 -21.57
C VAL A 29 8.62 6.20 -21.24
N ALA A 30 7.58 6.88 -20.76
CA ALA A 30 7.64 8.24 -20.26
C ALA A 30 7.75 8.22 -18.73
N SER A 31 8.98 8.35 -18.21
CA SER A 31 9.28 8.27 -16.78
C SER A 31 10.07 9.42 -16.17
N SER A 32 10.48 10.38 -17.00
CA SER A 32 11.26 11.53 -16.57
C SER A 32 10.72 12.84 -17.18
N PRO A 33 11.01 14.00 -16.55
CA PRO A 33 10.67 15.30 -17.12
C PRO A 33 11.36 15.54 -18.48
N PRO A 34 10.72 16.25 -19.43
CA PRO A 34 9.42 16.89 -19.34
C PRO A 34 8.24 15.95 -19.67
N ALA A 35 8.51 14.71 -20.10
CA ALA A 35 7.48 13.79 -20.58
C ALA A 35 6.56 13.29 -19.45
N PHE A 36 7.10 13.08 -18.25
CA PHE A 36 6.31 12.69 -17.09
C PHE A 36 6.97 13.09 -15.77
N THR A 37 6.24 13.81 -14.93
CA THR A 37 6.62 14.15 -13.55
C THR A 37 5.57 13.57 -12.60
N PHE A 38 5.96 12.56 -11.81
CA PHE A 38 5.05 11.92 -10.87
C PHE A 38 4.56 12.91 -9.80
N GLY A 39 3.26 12.92 -9.53
CA GLY A 39 2.59 13.86 -8.63
C GLY A 39 2.11 15.15 -9.31
N GLN A 40 2.62 15.48 -10.51
CA GLN A 40 2.21 16.65 -11.28
C GLN A 40 1.45 16.24 -12.54
N THR A 41 2.12 15.55 -13.47
CA THR A 41 1.54 15.17 -14.78
C THR A 41 0.29 14.31 -14.60
N ASN A 42 0.34 13.30 -13.73
CA ASN A 42 -0.78 12.40 -13.47
C ASN A 42 -1.95 13.02 -12.69
N ARG A 43 -1.80 14.27 -12.23
CA ARG A 43 -2.88 15.05 -11.59
C ARG A 43 -3.41 16.16 -12.50
N SER A 44 -2.80 16.40 -13.66
CA SER A 44 -3.24 17.43 -14.58
C SER A 44 -4.61 17.08 -15.18
N PRO A 45 -5.47 18.08 -15.46
CA PRO A 45 -6.78 17.85 -16.08
C PRO A 45 -6.68 17.09 -17.42
N ALA A 46 -5.64 17.40 -18.22
CA ALA A 46 -5.38 16.71 -19.48
C ALA A 46 -5.10 15.22 -19.29
N PHE A 47 -4.32 14.85 -18.28
CA PHE A 47 -4.03 13.45 -17.98
C PHE A 47 -5.25 12.73 -17.39
N LEU A 48 -5.98 13.40 -16.48
CA LEU A 48 -7.17 12.83 -15.85
C LEU A 48 -8.33 12.62 -16.84
N SER A 49 -8.40 13.40 -17.92
CA SER A 49 -9.34 13.19 -19.01
C SER A 49 -9.18 11.81 -19.66
N ASN A 50 -7.94 11.35 -19.83
CA ASN A 50 -7.63 10.05 -20.43
C ASN A 50 -7.51 8.94 -19.37
N PHE A 51 -7.11 9.29 -18.15
CA PHE A 51 -6.84 8.36 -17.06
C PHE A 51 -7.52 8.85 -15.76
N PRO A 52 -8.82 8.56 -15.58
CA PRO A 52 -9.64 9.15 -14.50
C PRO A 52 -9.12 8.87 -13.08
N LEU A 53 -8.38 7.78 -12.90
CA LEU A 53 -7.83 7.41 -11.59
C LEU A 53 -6.55 8.17 -11.22
N GLY A 54 -5.91 8.88 -12.16
CA GLY A 54 -4.63 9.56 -11.93
C GLY A 54 -3.50 8.63 -11.46
N LYS A 55 -3.65 7.32 -11.68
CA LYS A 55 -2.68 6.29 -11.32
C LYS A 55 -1.78 5.96 -12.50
N VAL A 56 -0.63 5.38 -12.20
CA VAL A 56 0.31 4.83 -13.17
C VAL A 56 0.73 3.41 -12.76
N PRO A 57 1.03 2.50 -13.71
CA PRO A 57 1.22 2.74 -15.13
C PRO A 57 -0.07 3.07 -15.90
N ALA A 58 0.05 3.91 -16.92
CA ALA A 58 -1.03 4.31 -17.82
C ALA A 58 -0.53 4.24 -19.29
N TYR A 59 -1.33 3.67 -20.17
CA TYR A 59 -0.98 3.42 -21.57
C TYR A 59 -1.80 4.28 -22.52
N GLN A 60 -1.13 4.85 -23.51
CA GLN A 60 -1.72 5.62 -24.60
C GLN A 60 -1.22 5.06 -25.93
N GLY A 61 -2.12 4.47 -26.71
CA GLY A 61 -1.88 4.08 -28.10
C GLY A 61 -1.76 5.30 -29.02
N ASP A 62 -1.15 5.11 -30.18
CA ASP A 62 -1.06 6.14 -31.23
C ASP A 62 -2.39 6.38 -31.96
N ASP A 63 -3.31 5.43 -31.86
CA ASP A 63 -4.71 5.53 -32.25
C ASP A 63 -5.59 6.32 -31.24
N GLY A 64 -5.00 6.78 -30.14
CA GLY A 64 -5.73 7.46 -29.07
C GLY A 64 -6.34 6.51 -28.02
N PHE A 65 -6.16 5.19 -28.15
CA PHE A 65 -6.66 4.23 -27.17
C PHE A 65 -5.95 4.40 -25.82
N CYS A 66 -6.74 4.61 -24.77
CA CYS A 66 -6.25 4.80 -23.41
C CYS A 66 -6.56 3.58 -22.56
N LEU A 67 -5.56 3.08 -21.83
CA LEU A 67 -5.73 1.94 -20.92
C LEU A 67 -5.03 2.19 -19.59
N PHE A 68 -5.74 1.96 -18.50
CA PHE A 68 -5.22 1.98 -17.14
C PHE A 68 -5.33 0.59 -16.50
N GLU A 69 -4.73 0.40 -15.33
CA GLU A 69 -4.47 -0.89 -14.67
C GLU A 69 -3.32 -1.71 -15.27
N SER A 70 -2.34 -2.04 -14.43
CA SER A 70 -1.09 -2.68 -14.87
C SER A 70 -1.28 -4.05 -15.53
N ASN A 71 -2.22 -4.87 -15.05
CA ASN A 71 -2.51 -6.18 -15.63
C ASN A 71 -3.19 -6.05 -16.99
N ALA A 72 -4.12 -5.10 -17.13
CA ALA A 72 -4.82 -4.86 -18.39
C ALA A 72 -3.83 -4.39 -19.46
N ILE A 73 -2.94 -3.46 -19.11
CA ILE A 73 -1.89 -2.97 -20.03
C ILE A 73 -0.95 -4.11 -20.42
N ALA A 74 -0.48 -4.92 -19.47
CA ALA A 74 0.40 -6.05 -19.75
C ALA A 74 -0.29 -7.09 -20.66
N HIS A 75 -1.55 -7.41 -20.40
CA HIS A 75 -2.34 -8.32 -21.22
C HIS A 75 -2.55 -7.77 -22.64
N TYR A 76 -2.87 -6.49 -22.79
CA TYR A 76 -3.02 -5.84 -24.08
C TYR A 76 -1.74 -5.90 -24.91
N LEU A 77 -0.59 -5.61 -24.29
CA LEU A 77 0.73 -5.66 -24.94
C LEU A 77 1.29 -7.06 -25.13
N SER A 78 0.66 -8.09 -24.57
CA SER A 78 1.09 -9.49 -24.71
C SER A 78 0.71 -10.08 -26.07
N ASN A 79 1.41 -11.12 -26.51
CA ASN A 79 1.00 -11.96 -27.65
C ASN A 79 0.18 -13.18 -27.17
N ASP A 80 -0.30 -14.01 -28.09
CA ASP A 80 -1.13 -15.18 -27.76
C ASP A 80 -0.42 -16.24 -26.93
N ALA A 81 0.92 -16.31 -27.00
CA ALA A 81 1.70 -17.21 -26.15
C ALA A 81 1.69 -16.73 -24.69
N LEU A 82 1.87 -15.42 -24.46
CA LEU A 82 1.85 -14.81 -23.13
C LEU A 82 0.45 -14.76 -22.51
N ARG A 83 -0.60 -14.60 -23.32
CA ARG A 83 -2.00 -14.61 -22.84
C ARG A 83 -2.56 -16.01 -22.59
N GLY A 84 -1.88 -17.04 -23.08
CA GLY A 84 -2.37 -18.41 -23.16
C GLY A 84 -3.15 -18.65 -24.44
N SER A 85 -2.66 -19.56 -25.28
CA SER A 85 -3.22 -19.84 -26.60
C SER A 85 -4.46 -20.74 -26.57
N THR A 86 -4.83 -21.25 -25.39
CA THR A 86 -6.03 -22.07 -25.16
C THR A 86 -6.84 -21.51 -23.99
N PRO A 87 -8.15 -21.80 -23.91
CA PRO A 87 -8.97 -21.37 -22.77
C PRO A 87 -8.40 -21.81 -21.42
N GLN A 88 -7.83 -23.02 -21.35
CA GLN A 88 -7.24 -23.57 -20.14
C GLN A 88 -5.97 -22.80 -19.72
N THR A 89 -5.08 -22.53 -20.67
CA THR A 89 -3.83 -21.80 -20.39
C THR A 89 -4.10 -20.33 -20.07
N SER A 90 -5.06 -19.71 -20.75
CA SER A 90 -5.48 -18.33 -20.45
C SER A 90 -6.10 -18.20 -19.06
N ALA A 91 -6.95 -19.17 -18.67
CA ALA A 91 -7.48 -19.24 -17.31
C ALA A 91 -6.38 -19.41 -16.25
N GLN A 92 -5.36 -20.24 -16.53
CA GLN A 92 -4.20 -20.39 -15.64
C GLN A 92 -3.37 -19.11 -15.52
N VAL A 93 -3.17 -18.36 -16.62
CA VAL A 93 -2.51 -17.04 -16.58
C VAL A 93 -3.29 -16.10 -15.67
N LEU A 94 -4.61 -15.99 -15.85
CA LEU A 94 -5.46 -15.15 -15.02
C LEU A 94 -5.45 -15.57 -13.54
N GLN A 95 -5.44 -16.89 -13.27
CA GLN A 95 -5.32 -17.43 -11.92
C GLN A 95 -4.06 -16.93 -11.22
N TRP A 96 -2.90 -17.04 -11.87
CA TRP A 96 -1.63 -16.62 -11.28
C TRP A 96 -1.49 -15.10 -11.14
N VAL A 97 -2.02 -14.34 -12.10
CA VAL A 97 -2.09 -12.86 -11.99
C VAL A 97 -2.93 -12.46 -10.77
N SER A 98 -4.09 -13.09 -10.59
CA SER A 98 -5.01 -12.79 -9.49
C SER A 98 -4.43 -13.22 -8.13
N PHE A 99 -3.77 -14.37 -8.09
CA PHE A 99 -3.04 -14.86 -6.91
C PHE A 99 -1.92 -13.91 -6.51
N ALA A 100 -1.11 -13.43 -7.45
CA ALA A 100 -0.03 -12.50 -7.16
C ALA A 100 -0.56 -11.19 -6.53
N ASP A 101 -1.65 -10.63 -7.08
CA ASP A 101 -2.25 -9.39 -6.56
C ASP A 101 -2.88 -9.56 -5.17
N SER A 102 -3.51 -10.70 -4.90
CA SER A 102 -4.28 -10.92 -3.67
C SER A 102 -3.42 -11.48 -2.52
N GLU A 103 -2.48 -12.38 -2.84
CA GLU A 103 -1.80 -13.20 -1.84
C GLU A 103 -0.31 -12.85 -1.72
N VAL A 104 0.35 -12.38 -2.79
CA VAL A 104 1.80 -12.13 -2.77
C VAL A 104 2.11 -10.68 -2.50
N ILE A 105 1.47 -9.77 -3.23
CA ILE A 105 1.78 -8.34 -3.18
C ILE A 105 1.51 -7.73 -1.80
N PRO A 106 0.41 -8.03 -1.08
CA PRO A 106 0.18 -7.47 0.24
C PRO A 106 1.25 -7.83 1.28
N PRO A 107 1.60 -9.12 1.52
CA PRO A 107 2.66 -9.45 2.49
C PRO A 107 4.05 -9.03 2.00
N ALA A 108 4.35 -9.10 0.71
CA ALA A 108 5.62 -8.62 0.17
C ALA A 108 5.78 -7.10 0.40
N SER A 109 4.72 -6.32 0.17
CA SER A 109 4.72 -4.88 0.43
C SER A 109 4.88 -4.59 1.92
N ALA A 110 4.19 -5.35 2.78
CA ALA A 110 4.30 -5.23 4.23
C ALA A 110 5.75 -5.44 4.71
N TRP A 111 6.51 -6.33 4.08
CA TRP A 111 7.91 -6.59 4.47
C TRP A 111 8.91 -5.63 3.80
N VAL A 112 8.74 -5.37 2.50
CA VAL A 112 9.73 -4.63 1.68
C VAL A 112 9.59 -3.13 1.81
N PHE A 113 8.39 -2.58 2.01
CA PHE A 113 8.24 -1.13 2.14
C PHE A 113 8.97 -0.54 3.35
N PRO A 114 8.97 -1.22 4.53
CA PRO A 114 9.88 -0.91 5.63
C PRO A 114 11.34 -0.84 5.25
N THR A 115 11.86 -1.81 4.50
CA THR A 115 13.29 -1.87 4.14
C THR A 115 13.68 -0.84 3.08
N LEU A 116 12.71 -0.38 2.28
CA LEU A 116 12.89 0.67 1.28
C LEU A 116 12.71 2.10 1.83
N GLY A 117 12.55 2.26 3.15
CA GLY A 117 12.40 3.59 3.74
C GLY A 117 11.06 4.27 3.45
N ILE A 118 10.04 3.51 3.02
CA ILE A 118 8.67 4.01 2.89
C ILE A 118 8.09 4.06 4.31
N MET A 119 8.05 5.28 4.85
CA MET A 119 8.19 5.57 6.27
C MET A 119 7.07 5.04 7.16
N GLN A 120 7.47 4.72 8.39
CA GLN A 120 6.63 4.12 9.39
C GLN A 120 6.36 5.12 10.51
N PHE A 121 5.11 5.21 10.93
CA PHE A 121 4.71 5.97 12.11
C PHE A 121 4.36 4.99 13.22
N ASN A 122 4.98 5.18 14.38
CA ASN A 122 4.54 4.56 15.62
C ASN A 122 3.32 5.31 16.15
N LYS A 123 2.26 4.55 16.42
CA LYS A 123 1.04 5.02 17.06
C LYS A 123 0.96 4.45 18.48
N GLN A 124 0.70 5.30 19.47
CA GLN A 124 0.43 4.86 20.85
C GLN A 124 -0.78 5.62 21.41
N TYR A 125 -1.73 4.94 22.07
CA TYR A 125 -2.93 5.60 22.61
C TYR A 125 -2.58 6.44 23.83
N ARG A 126 -3.03 7.70 23.86
CA ARG A 126 -2.67 8.69 24.90
C ARG A 126 -3.42 8.50 26.21
N PHE A 127 -4.59 7.84 26.20
CA PHE A 127 -5.48 7.73 27.36
C PHE A 127 -5.71 6.27 27.79
N PRO A 128 -4.66 5.55 28.24
CA PRO A 128 -4.79 4.13 28.60
C PRO A 128 -5.80 3.87 29.75
N GLU A 129 -6.13 4.90 30.53
CA GLU A 129 -7.07 4.85 31.66
C GLU A 129 -8.53 4.63 31.22
N GLU A 130 -8.86 4.98 29.98
CA GLU A 130 -10.20 4.75 29.40
C GLU A 130 -10.37 3.30 28.89
N LEU A 131 -9.28 2.54 28.81
CA LEU A 131 -9.27 1.16 28.29
C LEU A 131 -9.58 0.15 29.41
N ALA A 132 -10.81 0.22 29.95
CA ALA A 132 -11.24 -0.63 31.07
C ALA A 132 -11.37 -2.11 30.67
N MET A 133 -11.88 -2.41 29.47
CA MET A 133 -12.10 -3.78 29.01
C MET A 133 -11.39 -4.04 27.67
N THR A 134 -10.72 -5.19 27.56
CA THR A 134 -9.95 -5.56 26.36
C THR A 134 -10.85 -5.69 25.12
N PHE A 135 -12.04 -6.28 25.26
CA PHE A 135 -12.98 -6.41 24.15
C PHE A 135 -13.51 -5.05 23.65
N MET A 136 -13.76 -4.10 24.55
CA MET A 136 -14.19 -2.74 24.19
C MET A 136 -13.07 -1.99 23.46
N SER A 137 -11.83 -2.14 23.95
CA SER A 137 -10.63 -1.57 23.31
C SER A 137 -10.44 -2.11 21.90
N CYS A 138 -10.67 -3.41 21.70
CA CYS A 138 -10.68 -4.03 20.38
C CYS A 138 -11.79 -3.49 19.47
N ASN A 139 -13.00 -3.26 20.00
CA ASN A 139 -14.08 -2.66 19.23
C ASN A 139 -13.78 -1.22 18.82
N LEU A 140 -13.09 -0.46 19.67
CA LEU A 140 -12.66 0.90 19.38
C LEU A 140 -11.66 0.94 18.20
N ILE A 141 -10.67 0.03 18.18
CA ILE A 141 -9.73 -0.11 17.05
C ILE A 141 -10.48 -0.42 15.76
N THR A 142 -11.42 -1.37 15.78
CA THR A 142 -12.20 -1.73 14.59
C THR A 142 -13.11 -0.60 14.12
N GLY A 143 -13.73 0.14 15.05
CA GLY A 143 -14.52 1.33 14.71
C GLY A 143 -13.70 2.38 13.99
N MET A 144 -12.46 2.63 14.43
CA MET A 144 -11.55 3.55 13.75
C MET A 144 -11.20 3.04 12.34
N PHE A 145 -10.93 1.75 12.18
CA PHE A 145 -10.64 1.17 10.85
C PHE A 145 -11.81 1.34 9.87
N GLN A 146 -13.05 1.19 10.34
CA GLN A 146 -14.24 1.41 9.52
C GLN A 146 -14.38 2.88 9.10
N ARG A 147 -14.08 3.82 10.00
CA ARG A 147 -14.08 5.26 9.66
C ARG A 147 -12.99 5.63 8.66
N LEU A 148 -11.86 4.94 8.71
CA LEU A 148 -10.72 5.14 7.82
C LEU A 148 -10.77 4.30 6.54
N ASP A 149 -11.93 3.75 6.16
CA ASP A 149 -12.02 2.82 5.02
C ASP A 149 -11.51 3.40 3.69
N LYS A 150 -11.68 4.71 3.47
CA LYS A 150 -11.11 5.41 2.30
C LYS A 150 -9.57 5.44 2.31
N LEU A 151 -8.94 5.50 3.49
CA LEU A 151 -7.49 5.58 3.67
C LEU A 151 -6.81 4.22 3.45
N ARG A 152 -7.55 3.13 3.65
CA ARG A 152 -7.13 1.73 3.45
C ARG A 152 -6.43 1.46 2.11
N LYS A 153 -6.87 2.13 1.03
CA LYS A 153 -6.26 1.98 -0.31
C LYS A 153 -4.81 2.48 -0.40
N ASN A 154 -4.38 3.32 0.54
CA ASN A 154 -3.07 3.98 0.53
C ASN A 154 -2.32 3.82 1.85
N ALA A 155 -2.81 2.99 2.77
CA ALA A 155 -2.23 2.83 4.09
C ALA A 155 -2.42 1.40 4.60
N PHE A 156 -1.43 0.94 5.35
CA PHE A 156 -1.43 -0.36 6.02
C PHE A 156 -1.05 -0.14 7.47
N ALA A 157 -1.64 -0.89 8.40
CA ALA A 157 -1.20 -0.84 9.78
C ALA A 157 -1.31 -2.18 10.50
N SER A 158 -0.38 -2.43 11.41
CA SER A 158 -0.50 -3.48 12.41
C SER A 158 -0.67 -2.84 13.77
N VAL A 159 -1.86 -2.98 14.35
CA VAL A 159 -2.22 -2.43 15.65
C VAL A 159 -2.44 -3.57 16.63
N ILE A 160 -1.80 -3.48 17.78
CA ILE A 160 -1.85 -4.49 18.82
C ILE A 160 -2.45 -3.87 20.08
N LEU A 161 -3.39 -4.59 20.67
CA LEU A 161 -3.84 -4.40 22.03
C LEU A 161 -2.92 -5.20 22.96
N PHE A 162 -2.33 -4.50 23.93
CA PHE A 162 -1.48 -5.05 24.97
C PHE A 162 -2.18 -4.99 26.33
N GLY A 163 -1.83 -5.92 27.22
CA GLY A 163 -2.28 -5.96 28.61
C GLY A 163 -3.56 -6.76 28.85
N THR A 164 -4.15 -6.54 30.01
CA THR A 164 -5.37 -7.22 30.49
C THR A 164 -6.45 -6.20 30.86
N ASN A 165 -7.63 -6.67 31.28
CA ASN A 165 -8.71 -5.80 31.73
C ASN A 165 -8.21 -4.84 32.82
N ASN A 166 -8.62 -3.58 32.75
CA ASN A 166 -8.21 -2.45 33.60
C ASN A 166 -6.74 -2.02 33.49
N ASN A 167 -5.93 -2.69 32.65
CA ASN A 167 -4.54 -2.30 32.41
C ASN A 167 -4.15 -2.50 30.93
N SER A 168 -4.99 -2.01 30.02
CA SER A 168 -4.77 -2.15 28.58
C SER A 168 -3.93 -1.01 27.98
N SER A 169 -3.31 -1.24 26.83
CA SER A 169 -2.64 -0.22 26.03
C SER A 169 -2.77 -0.57 24.56
N ILE A 170 -2.97 0.42 23.71
CA ILE A 170 -3.03 0.23 22.25
C ILE A 170 -1.78 0.86 21.65
N SER A 171 -1.04 0.07 20.89
CA SER A 171 0.06 0.58 20.08
C SER A 171 0.08 -0.11 18.73
N GLY A 172 0.60 0.55 17.71
CA GLY A 172 0.67 -0.03 16.38
C GLY A 172 1.63 0.70 15.46
N ILE A 173 2.06 0.01 14.42
CA ILE A 173 2.86 0.59 13.34
C ILE A 173 1.94 0.86 12.17
N TRP A 174 1.96 2.10 11.71
CA TRP A 174 1.20 2.56 10.55
C TRP A 174 2.16 2.95 9.44
N VAL A 175 1.84 2.50 8.23
CA VAL A 175 2.56 2.79 7.00
C VAL A 175 1.59 3.51 6.08
N PHE A 176 1.93 4.74 5.70
CA PHE A 176 1.14 5.56 4.80
C PHE A 176 1.92 5.83 3.52
N ARG A 177 1.19 6.04 2.42
CA ARG A 177 1.78 6.53 1.19
C ARG A 177 2.03 8.05 1.29
N GLY A 178 3.23 8.45 1.69
CA GLY A 178 3.62 9.86 1.76
C GLY A 178 4.77 10.12 2.73
N GLN A 179 5.24 11.38 2.78
CA GLN A 179 6.27 11.80 3.74
C GLN A 179 5.70 12.33 5.05
N ASP A 180 4.48 12.86 5.00
CA ASP A 180 3.80 13.48 6.13
C ASP A 180 2.72 12.55 6.70
N LEU A 181 2.29 12.86 7.93
CA LEU A 181 1.21 12.16 8.60
C LEU A 181 -0.06 12.25 7.74
N ALA A 182 -0.58 11.09 7.29
CA ALA A 182 -1.72 11.06 6.36
C ALA A 182 -2.95 11.79 6.91
N PHE A 183 -3.17 11.78 8.24
CA PHE A 183 -4.30 12.43 8.89
C PHE A 183 -4.32 13.96 8.73
N ASN A 184 -3.17 14.58 8.46
CA ASN A 184 -3.11 16.03 8.22
C ASN A 184 -3.47 16.41 6.78
N LEU A 185 -3.57 15.43 5.87
CA LEU A 185 -3.83 15.67 4.44
C LEU A 185 -5.32 15.84 4.12
N SER A 186 -6.22 15.41 5.01
CA SER A 186 -7.67 15.46 4.80
C SER A 186 -8.41 15.50 6.13
N GLU A 187 -9.34 16.45 6.29
CA GLU A 187 -10.18 16.57 7.49
C GLU A 187 -11.03 15.31 7.72
N ASP A 188 -11.48 14.65 6.63
CA ASP A 188 -12.19 13.36 6.68
C ASP A 188 -11.45 12.25 7.47
N TRP A 189 -10.12 12.36 7.63
CA TRP A 189 -9.30 11.34 8.29
C TRP A 189 -8.91 11.72 9.72
N GLN A 190 -9.18 12.94 10.16
CA GLN A 190 -8.82 13.45 11.50
C GLN A 190 -9.70 12.88 12.63
N ILE A 191 -10.46 11.82 12.37
CA ILE A 191 -11.35 11.24 13.36
C ILE A 191 -10.53 10.34 14.30
N ASP A 192 -10.58 10.64 15.59
CA ASP A 192 -9.90 9.93 16.69
C ASP A 192 -8.36 9.94 16.65
N TYR A 193 -7.73 10.60 15.66
CA TYR A 193 -6.27 10.57 15.53
C TYR A 193 -5.57 11.31 16.69
N GLU A 194 -6.21 12.34 17.27
CA GLU A 194 -5.70 13.15 18.39
C GLU A 194 -5.55 12.34 19.68
N SER A 195 -6.38 11.32 19.85
CA SER A 195 -6.32 10.39 20.99
C SER A 195 -5.08 9.50 20.96
N TYR A 196 -4.26 9.58 19.90
CA TYR A 196 -3.02 8.83 19.76
C TYR A 196 -1.81 9.75 19.56
N SER A 197 -0.66 9.36 20.11
CA SER A 197 0.63 9.94 19.77
C SER A 197 1.14 9.29 18.50
N TRP A 198 1.71 10.12 17.63
CA TRP A 198 2.30 9.71 16.36
C TRP A 198 3.76 10.11 16.35
N ARG A 199 4.66 9.14 16.29
CA ARG A 199 6.10 9.38 16.16
C ARG A 199 6.56 8.82 14.83
N LYS A 200 7.20 9.65 14.02
CA LYS A 200 7.91 9.22 12.81
C LYS A 200 9.09 8.36 13.25
N LEU A 201 9.14 7.11 12.77
CA LEU A 201 10.26 6.21 13.04
C LEU A 201 11.34 6.39 11.97
N ASP A 202 12.59 6.40 12.41
CA ASP A 202 13.74 6.37 11.52
C ASP A 202 14.02 4.93 11.09
N VAL A 203 14.03 4.67 9.78
CA VAL A 203 14.13 3.33 9.19
C VAL A 203 15.49 2.70 9.46
N ASP A 204 16.54 3.53 9.56
CA ASP A 204 17.90 3.04 9.78
C ASP A 204 18.16 2.67 11.25
N SER A 205 17.26 3.07 12.17
CA SER A 205 17.39 2.75 13.58
C SER A 205 17.10 1.27 13.88
N GLU A 206 17.95 0.66 14.70
CA GLU A 206 17.75 -0.72 15.20
C GLU A 206 16.47 -0.85 16.05
N GLU A 207 16.04 0.24 16.69
CA GLU A 207 14.74 0.36 17.36
C GLU A 207 13.60 0.09 16.36
N CYS A 208 13.58 0.82 15.24
CA CYS A 208 12.56 0.69 14.20
C CYS A 208 12.51 -0.73 13.61
N LYS A 209 13.66 -1.30 13.24
CA LYS A 209 13.73 -2.67 12.69
C LYS A 209 13.17 -3.71 13.67
N THR A 210 13.49 -3.57 14.95
CA THR A 210 12.98 -4.44 16.01
C THR A 210 11.47 -4.28 16.14
N MET A 211 10.98 -3.04 16.24
CA MET A 211 9.55 -2.76 16.34
C MET A 211 8.77 -3.30 15.13
N VAL A 212 9.24 -3.08 13.90
CA VAL A 212 8.59 -3.63 12.70
C VAL A 212 8.45 -5.12 12.79
N LYS A 213 9.56 -5.80 13.12
CA LYS A 213 9.56 -7.25 13.23
C LYS A 213 8.55 -7.73 14.25
N GLU A 214 8.56 -7.17 15.46
CA GLU A 214 7.66 -7.56 16.54
C GLU A 214 6.19 -7.30 16.21
N TYR A 215 5.85 -6.14 15.62
CA TYR A 215 4.45 -5.81 15.30
C TYR A 215 3.93 -6.50 14.05
N PHE A 216 4.78 -6.89 13.10
CA PHE A 216 4.34 -7.58 11.89
C PHE A 216 4.31 -9.09 12.09
N ALA A 217 5.23 -9.64 12.88
CA ALA A 217 5.21 -11.06 13.24
C ALA A 217 4.25 -11.37 14.40
N TRP A 218 3.83 -10.36 15.18
CA TRP A 218 3.13 -10.53 16.47
C TRP A 218 3.90 -11.37 17.50
N GLU A 219 5.21 -11.48 17.30
CA GLU A 219 6.13 -12.26 18.11
C GLU A 219 7.28 -11.36 18.55
N GLY A 220 7.48 -11.22 19.86
CA GLY A 220 8.46 -10.30 20.42
C GLY A 220 8.33 -10.12 21.93
N GLU A 221 9.32 -9.49 22.55
CA GLU A 221 9.27 -9.14 23.98
C GLU A 221 8.55 -7.81 24.21
N PHE A 222 8.30 -7.03 23.14
CA PHE A 222 7.58 -5.74 23.18
C PHE A 222 8.08 -4.82 24.29
N LYS A 223 9.42 -4.77 24.47
CA LYS A 223 10.09 -4.10 25.61
C LYS A 223 9.68 -2.64 25.77
N HIS A 224 9.36 -1.97 24.67
CA HIS A 224 8.93 -0.58 24.62
C HIS A 224 7.51 -0.36 25.15
N VAL A 225 6.64 -1.39 25.18
CA VAL A 225 5.29 -1.31 25.80
C VAL A 225 5.30 -1.87 27.21
N GLY A 226 6.11 -2.91 27.47
CA GLY A 226 6.21 -3.54 28.79
C GLY A 226 4.93 -4.26 29.25
N LYS A 227 4.01 -4.56 28.33
CA LYS A 227 2.74 -5.25 28.59
C LYS A 227 2.62 -6.48 27.70
N PRO A 228 1.98 -7.58 28.16
CA PRO A 228 1.83 -8.79 27.37
C PRO A 228 0.97 -8.53 26.13
N PHE A 229 1.31 -9.20 25.03
CA PHE A 229 0.46 -9.26 23.85
C PHE A 229 -0.91 -9.84 24.21
N ASN A 230 -1.99 -9.21 23.73
CA ASN A 230 -3.34 -9.73 23.90
C ASN A 230 -3.99 -10.03 22.55
N GLN A 231 -4.16 -9.02 21.70
CA GLN A 231 -4.82 -9.18 20.41
C GLN A 231 -4.25 -8.25 19.34
N GLY A 232 -3.90 -8.80 18.18
CA GLY A 232 -3.48 -8.05 17.00
C GLY A 232 -4.65 -7.78 16.03
N LYS A 233 -4.64 -6.62 15.38
CA LYS A 233 -5.56 -6.23 14.31
C LYS A 233 -4.80 -5.58 13.18
N ILE A 234 -5.04 -6.06 11.96
CA ILE A 234 -4.47 -5.51 10.74
C ILE A 234 -5.46 -4.55 10.08
N PHE A 235 -4.98 -3.38 9.72
CA PHE A 235 -5.64 -2.45 8.82
C PHE A 235 -5.10 -2.69 7.40
N LYS A 236 -5.96 -3.23 6.54
CA LYS A 236 -5.70 -3.57 5.13
C LYS A 236 -6.94 -3.37 4.30
#